data_AF-A0A4R1VYH7-F1
#
_entry.id   AF-A0A4R1VYH7-F1
#
_cell.length_a   1.000
_cell.length_b   1.000
_cell.length_c   1.000
_cell.angle_alpha   90.00
_cell.angle_beta   90.00
_cell.angle_gamma   90.00
#
_symmetry.space_group_name_H-M   'P 1'
#
loop_
_entity.id
_entity.type
_entity.pdbx_description
1 polymer ?
#
loop_
_entity_poly.entity_id
_entity_poly.type
_entity_poly.pdbx_seq_one_letter_code
_entity_poly.pdbx_strand_id
1 'polypeptide(L)'
;MNTTVAAHEPWSKRPRFAPRQLLDAQRLNAALDDELDRQRLLNVALHGWGVVFGFGVEIPGSGPDHRLRRADCVRVTCGLALDAFGRMLHTEDRWLSLAQLEGKVPAGEGTYTLLVHHAERLDPPDHACSGTGPQWREYGVVFTLQPDCKPFDDGCPDLNDLCLTRTDYVRRRIGSAKGSPGRSSDLDQACDRPGSLRPARCGSWCYDPAAGVPIACVQISDRSEGDETGGDTHGEETGKARRDEHQGHQDAPCLVIDRVCTDECSPVRHVYRSPLLHELLSCCDVDLPRVERVSWPAWWTMSSRPVTWDDFVARIQDVDEDHADDGFAIWFTRPVRTNTVTPSSAILTVLVPERRADYWEAARVPIAVHPLSVDGDLARGVQLVPTSNWRRNETNDEWSSFERGARFEITLRGQLIRDDCGHMLNAVPTDVGCAPCQGRPGDDVVWPFAVSRRRRPDEGDGDPYDTTPQGETT
;
A
#
# COMPACT_ATOMS: atom_id res chain seq x y z
N MET A 1 3.30 34.89 -45.52
CA MET A 1 3.07 34.80 -44.06
C MET A 1 4.14 33.86 -43.51
N ASN A 2 5.13 34.39 -42.77
CA ASN A 2 6.20 33.58 -42.20
C ASN A 2 5.69 32.94 -40.91
N THR A 3 5.37 31.65 -40.98
CA THR A 3 5.14 30.81 -39.80
C THR A 3 6.50 30.58 -39.15
N THR A 4 6.82 31.36 -38.12
CA THR A 4 7.94 31.09 -37.23
C THR A 4 7.67 29.75 -36.57
N VAL A 5 8.35 28.70 -37.03
CA VAL A 5 8.39 27.40 -36.36
C VAL A 5 8.97 27.68 -34.98
N ALA A 6 8.14 27.57 -33.93
CA ALA A 6 8.60 27.68 -32.56
C ALA A 6 9.73 26.66 -32.39
N ALA A 7 10.94 27.15 -32.10
CA ALA A 7 12.08 26.30 -31.89
C ALA A 7 11.71 25.28 -30.79
N HIS A 8 11.74 24.00 -31.13
CA HIS A 8 11.53 22.93 -30.16
C HIS A 8 12.60 23.05 -29.09
N GLU A 9 12.23 23.64 -27.95
CA GLU A 9 13.10 23.67 -26.79
C GLU A 9 13.27 22.22 -26.33
N PRO A 10 14.51 21.70 -26.24
CA PRO A 10 14.73 20.31 -25.86
C PRO A 10 14.11 20.05 -24.48
N TRP A 11 13.34 18.96 -24.37
CA TRP A 11 12.63 18.59 -23.15
C TRP A 11 13.55 18.47 -21.93
N SER A 12 14.81 18.10 -22.15
CA SER A 12 15.83 18.06 -21.11
C SER A 12 16.90 19.12 -21.37
N LYS A 13 17.10 20.00 -20.38
CA LYS A 13 18.17 20.99 -20.35
C LYS A 13 19.37 20.46 -19.56
N ARG A 14 19.64 19.14 -19.65
CA ARG A 14 20.73 18.52 -18.90
C ARG A 14 22.03 19.29 -19.11
N PRO A 15 22.61 19.87 -18.04
CA PRO A 15 23.89 20.52 -18.18
C PRO A 15 24.92 19.49 -18.60
N ARG A 16 25.75 19.85 -19.58
CA ARG A 16 26.87 19.03 -20.03
C ARG A 16 28.07 19.38 -19.18
N PHE A 17 28.62 18.37 -18.50
CA PHE A 17 29.88 18.46 -17.78
C PHE A 17 31.01 17.92 -18.65
N ALA A 18 32.03 18.75 -18.89
CA ALA A 18 33.25 18.38 -19.58
C ALA A 18 34.40 18.18 -18.58
N PRO A 19 35.38 17.31 -18.90
CA PRO A 19 36.58 17.17 -18.07
C PRO A 19 37.26 18.53 -17.83
N ARG A 20 37.63 18.82 -16.57
CA ARG A 20 38.26 20.07 -16.12
C ARG A 20 37.39 21.34 -16.22
N GLN A 21 36.09 21.20 -16.47
CA GLN A 21 35.17 22.32 -16.39
C GLN A 21 35.05 22.80 -14.94
N LEU A 22 35.16 24.12 -14.72
CA LEU A 22 34.85 24.72 -13.43
C LEU A 22 33.34 24.59 -13.15
N LEU A 23 33.01 24.00 -12.01
CA LEU A 23 31.64 23.86 -11.50
C LEU A 23 31.32 25.10 -10.67
N ASP A 24 30.29 25.83 -11.09
CA ASP A 24 29.71 26.92 -10.31
C ASP A 24 28.36 26.49 -9.73
N ALA A 25 27.87 27.22 -8.72
CA ALA A 25 26.59 26.94 -8.08
C ALA A 25 25.43 26.98 -9.09
N GLN A 26 25.49 27.85 -10.11
CA GLN A 26 24.46 27.97 -11.13
C GLN A 26 24.30 26.67 -11.95
N ARG A 27 25.40 26.04 -12.35
CA ARG A 27 25.39 24.77 -13.11
C ARG A 27 24.96 23.59 -12.26
N LEU A 28 25.37 23.54 -10.99
CA LEU A 28 24.94 22.49 -10.06
C LEU A 28 23.43 22.62 -9.77
N ASN A 29 22.94 23.83 -9.52
CA ASN A 29 21.51 24.10 -9.35
C ASN A 29 20.72 23.71 -10.61
N ALA A 30 21.20 24.06 -11.81
CA ALA A 30 20.54 23.67 -13.06
C ALA A 30 20.50 22.13 -13.27
N ALA A 31 21.51 21.41 -12.80
CA ALA A 31 21.54 19.94 -12.87
C ALA A 31 20.53 19.33 -11.88
N LEU A 32 20.49 19.89 -10.66
CA LEU A 32 19.55 19.48 -9.62
C LEU A 32 18.11 19.78 -10.05
N ASP A 33 17.85 20.95 -10.62
CA ASP A 33 16.54 21.35 -11.14
C ASP A 33 16.04 20.37 -12.23
N ASP A 34 16.90 19.93 -13.18
CA ASP A 34 16.54 18.92 -14.21
C ASP A 34 16.18 17.57 -13.57
N GLU A 35 16.93 17.13 -12.57
CA GLU A 35 16.66 15.85 -11.89
C GLU A 35 15.38 15.92 -11.05
N LEU A 36 15.19 17.00 -10.30
CA LEU A 36 13.98 17.26 -9.51
C LEU A 36 12.74 17.34 -10.41
N ASP A 37 12.82 18.02 -11.55
CA ASP A 37 11.71 18.11 -12.51
C ASP A 37 11.35 16.73 -13.09
N ARG A 38 12.34 15.88 -13.40
CA ARG A 38 12.09 14.51 -13.86
C ARG A 38 11.46 13.65 -12.78
N GLN A 39 11.99 13.71 -11.56
CA GLN A 39 11.47 12.95 -10.43
C GLN A 39 10.03 13.37 -10.12
N ARG A 40 9.77 14.68 -10.12
CA ARG A 40 8.45 15.27 -9.96
C ARG A 40 7.45 14.72 -10.97
N LEU A 41 7.79 14.74 -12.27
CA LEU A 41 6.93 14.19 -13.32
C LEU A 41 6.66 12.69 -13.13
N LEU A 42 7.67 11.91 -12.73
CA LEU A 42 7.52 10.49 -12.43
C LEU A 42 6.60 10.26 -11.23
N ASN A 43 6.77 11.05 -10.16
CA ASN A 43 5.92 10.99 -8.98
C ASN A 43 4.45 11.28 -9.32
N VAL A 44 4.17 12.38 -10.03
CA VAL A 44 2.80 12.68 -10.44
C VAL A 44 2.24 11.59 -11.34
N ALA A 45 3.01 11.10 -12.31
CA ALA A 45 2.54 10.08 -13.26
C ALA A 45 2.25 8.73 -12.60
N LEU A 46 3.10 8.29 -11.65
CA LEU A 46 3.00 6.97 -11.02
C LEU A 46 2.12 6.96 -9.77
N HIS A 47 2.11 8.05 -9.01
CA HIS A 47 1.57 8.08 -7.66
C HIS A 47 0.43 9.10 -7.51
N GLY A 48 0.43 10.17 -8.30
CA GLY A 48 -0.48 11.30 -8.07
C GLY A 48 0.00 12.14 -6.88
N TRP A 49 -0.93 12.73 -6.14
CA TRP A 49 -0.63 13.60 -5.01
C TRP A 49 -1.49 13.29 -3.77
N GLY A 50 -0.98 13.65 -2.60
CA GLY A 50 -1.55 13.33 -1.28
C GLY A 50 -0.48 12.90 -0.26
N VAL A 51 -0.93 12.35 0.87
CA VAL A 51 -0.09 11.70 1.88
C VAL A 51 0.27 10.28 1.44
N VAL A 52 1.57 10.00 1.35
CA VAL A 52 2.10 8.66 1.09
C VAL A 52 2.01 7.84 2.37
N PHE A 53 2.61 8.30 3.48
CA PHE A 53 2.49 7.69 4.80
C PHE A 53 2.71 8.74 5.90
N GLY A 54 2.30 8.43 7.14
CA GLY A 54 2.60 9.25 8.30
C GLY A 54 1.73 10.50 8.40
N PHE A 55 2.32 11.62 8.87
CA PHE A 55 1.61 12.88 9.14
C PHE A 55 0.46 12.74 10.15
N GLY A 56 0.59 11.83 11.10
CA GLY A 56 -0.32 11.75 12.23
C GLY A 56 -0.26 13.05 13.04
N VAL A 57 -1.41 13.61 13.37
CA VAL A 57 -1.53 14.87 14.10
C VAL A 57 -2.08 14.58 15.49
N GLU A 58 -1.30 14.90 16.51
CA GLU A 58 -1.63 14.61 17.90
C GLU A 58 -1.56 15.88 18.74
N ILE A 59 -2.57 16.09 19.58
CA ILE A 59 -2.54 17.17 20.56
C ILE A 59 -1.97 16.62 21.87
N PRO A 60 -1.02 17.33 22.50
CA PRO A 60 -0.49 16.96 23.80
C PRO A 60 -1.62 17.10 24.81
N GLY A 61 -2.32 16.01 25.10
CA GLY A 61 -3.66 16.13 25.72
C GLY A 61 -4.17 14.82 26.27
N SER A 62 -4.19 13.84 25.39
CA SER A 62 -5.00 12.63 25.45
C SER A 62 -4.34 11.43 26.14
N GLY A 63 -3.04 11.51 26.46
CA GLY A 63 -2.28 10.44 27.13
C GLY A 63 -1.83 10.80 28.56
N PRO A 64 -1.47 9.80 29.40
CA PRO A 64 -1.17 9.98 30.83
C PRO A 64 0.13 10.73 31.14
N ASP A 65 0.94 11.10 30.14
CA ASP A 65 2.20 11.80 30.34
C ASP A 65 2.03 13.32 30.16
N HIS A 66 1.73 14.00 31.27
CA HIS A 66 1.34 15.42 31.31
C HIS A 66 2.52 16.39 31.48
N ARG A 67 3.77 15.93 31.61
CA ARG A 67 4.86 16.74 32.19
C ARG A 67 5.66 17.64 31.23
N LEU A 68 5.35 17.66 29.92
CA LEU A 68 6.13 18.44 28.93
C LEU A 68 5.29 19.40 28.06
N ARG A 69 4.04 19.70 28.44
CA ARG A 69 3.08 20.35 27.54
C ARG A 69 3.16 21.87 27.55
N ARG A 70 3.47 22.48 26.40
CA ARG A 70 2.91 23.79 26.07
C ARG A 70 1.58 23.57 25.38
N ALA A 71 0.52 24.21 25.88
CA ALA A 71 -0.85 23.98 25.44
C ALA A 71 -1.17 24.51 24.03
N ASP A 72 -0.18 25.11 23.36
CA ASP A 72 -0.28 25.74 22.04
C ASP A 72 0.40 24.93 20.92
N CYS A 73 0.93 23.74 21.23
CA CYS A 73 1.67 22.91 20.30
C CYS A 73 0.85 21.70 19.82
N VAL A 74 1.00 21.33 18.55
CA VAL A 74 0.56 20.06 17.98
C VAL A 74 1.77 19.23 17.55
N ARG A 75 1.74 17.91 17.75
CA ARG A 75 2.75 16.99 17.23
C ARG A 75 2.32 16.52 15.84
N VAL A 76 3.20 16.71 14.87
CA VAL A 76 3.10 16.08 13.55
C VAL A 76 4.13 14.97 13.50
N THR A 77 3.68 13.72 13.29
CA THR A 77 4.58 12.58 13.15
C THR A 77 5.26 12.58 11.78
N CYS A 78 6.36 11.83 11.71
CA CYS A 78 7.15 11.58 10.52
C CYS A 78 6.24 11.14 9.39
N GLY A 79 6.43 11.74 8.22
CA GLY A 79 5.55 11.50 7.09
C GLY A 79 6.19 11.88 5.77
N LEU A 80 5.65 11.27 4.72
CA LEU A 80 5.96 11.57 3.33
C LEU A 80 4.67 11.87 2.58
N ALA A 81 4.64 12.97 1.86
CA ALA A 81 3.55 13.36 0.98
C ALA A 81 4.10 13.81 -0.38
N LEU A 82 3.23 13.83 -1.38
CA LEU A 82 3.47 14.39 -2.70
C LEU A 82 2.47 15.51 -2.91
N ASP A 83 2.94 16.71 -3.26
CA ASP A 83 2.01 17.77 -3.64
C ASP A 83 1.46 17.60 -5.05
N ALA A 84 0.51 18.46 -5.44
CA ALA A 84 -0.15 18.39 -6.73
C ALA A 84 0.80 18.52 -7.94
N PHE A 85 2.02 19.03 -7.71
CA PHE A 85 3.05 19.10 -8.72
C PHE A 85 3.98 17.90 -8.69
N GLY A 86 3.97 17.04 -7.67
CA GLY A 86 4.83 15.86 -7.52
C GLY A 86 6.07 16.07 -6.67
N ARG A 87 6.16 17.21 -5.97
CA ARG A 87 7.28 17.52 -5.07
C ARG A 87 7.12 16.70 -3.79
N MET A 88 8.23 16.14 -3.30
CA MET A 88 8.24 15.34 -2.09
C MET A 88 8.23 16.23 -0.85
N LEU A 89 7.33 15.93 0.07
CA LEU A 89 7.14 16.61 1.34
C LEU A 89 7.49 15.62 2.45
N HIS A 90 8.75 15.60 2.86
CA HIS A 90 9.22 14.75 3.96
C HIS A 90 9.46 15.60 5.21
N THR A 91 8.95 15.14 6.35
CA THR A 91 9.25 15.70 7.67
C THR A 91 9.56 14.59 8.65
N GLU A 92 10.46 14.86 9.58
CA GLU A 92 10.60 14.08 10.80
C GLU A 92 9.51 14.46 11.81
N ASP A 93 9.43 13.68 12.90
CA ASP A 93 8.58 13.99 14.05
C ASP A 93 8.90 15.38 14.60
N ARG A 94 7.90 16.26 14.70
CA ARG A 94 8.11 17.60 15.28
C ARG A 94 6.87 18.17 15.95
N TRP A 95 7.13 19.06 16.90
CA TRP A 95 6.11 19.88 17.53
C TRP A 95 6.00 21.21 16.77
N LEU A 96 4.77 21.66 16.56
CA LEU A 96 4.43 22.91 15.89
C LEU A 96 3.53 23.73 16.80
N SER A 97 3.97 24.92 17.20
CA SER A 97 3.08 25.94 17.76
C SER A 97 2.46 26.79 16.66
N LEU A 98 1.39 27.52 16.96
CA LEU A 98 0.78 28.47 16.01
C LEU A 98 1.79 29.50 15.46
N ALA A 99 2.79 29.88 16.27
CA ALA A 99 3.85 30.81 15.86
C ALA A 99 4.88 30.18 14.90
N GLN A 100 4.94 28.86 14.80
CA GLN A 100 5.81 28.12 13.89
C GLN A 100 5.11 27.77 12.56
N LEU A 101 3.81 28.03 12.46
CA LEU A 101 3.06 27.86 11.22
C LEU A 101 3.31 29.06 10.31
N GLU A 102 3.49 28.79 9.03
CA GLU A 102 3.66 29.82 8.01
C GLU A 102 2.31 30.32 7.49
N GLY A 103 2.31 31.50 6.88
CA GLY A 103 1.10 32.10 6.30
C GLY A 103 0.36 33.04 7.26
N LYS A 104 -0.96 33.13 7.10
CA LYS A 104 -1.79 34.02 7.92
C LYS A 104 -2.13 33.30 9.22
N VAL A 105 -1.78 33.94 10.34
CA VAL A 105 -2.22 33.48 11.66
C VAL A 105 -3.77 33.51 11.68
N PRO A 106 -4.43 32.48 12.22
CA PRO A 106 -5.87 32.47 12.48
C PRO A 106 -6.34 33.77 13.13
N ALA A 107 -7.41 34.37 12.60
CA ALA A 107 -7.95 35.63 13.13
C ALA A 107 -8.90 35.42 14.33
N GLY A 108 -9.31 34.18 14.58
CA GLY A 108 -10.22 33.82 15.66
C GLY A 108 -10.42 32.31 15.72
N GLU A 109 -11.31 31.91 16.61
CA GLU A 109 -11.72 30.52 16.79
C GLU A 109 -12.34 29.92 15.52
N GLY A 110 -12.27 28.60 15.40
CA GLY A 110 -12.91 27.87 14.32
C GLY A 110 -12.16 26.61 13.93
N THR A 111 -12.68 25.95 12.89
CA THR A 111 -12.05 24.76 12.32
C THR A 111 -11.18 25.17 11.15
N TYR A 112 -9.94 24.69 11.16
CA TYR A 112 -8.94 24.97 10.14
C TYR A 112 -8.41 23.66 9.56
N THR A 113 -8.04 23.70 8.28
CA THR A 113 -7.27 22.62 7.66
C THR A 113 -5.79 22.87 7.91
N LEU A 114 -5.09 21.90 8.49
CA LEU A 114 -3.63 21.89 8.56
C LEU A 114 -3.10 21.34 7.23
N LEU A 115 -2.28 22.12 6.54
CA LEU A 115 -1.66 21.74 5.27
C LEU A 115 -0.14 21.67 5.41
N VAL A 116 0.48 20.73 4.70
CA VAL A 116 1.93 20.67 4.49
C VAL A 116 2.28 21.14 3.08
N HIS A 117 3.32 21.96 2.96
CA HIS A 117 3.75 22.56 1.69
C HIS A 117 5.22 22.31 1.43
N HIS A 118 5.58 22.21 0.14
CA HIS A 118 6.95 22.34 -0.30
C HIS A 118 7.44 23.76 -0.03
N ALA A 119 8.64 23.88 0.55
CA ALA A 119 9.24 25.16 0.84
C ALA A 119 10.70 25.23 0.41
N GLU A 120 11.12 26.42 0.02
CA GLU A 120 12.49 26.75 -0.31
C GLU A 120 12.95 27.93 0.54
N ARG A 121 14.20 27.90 0.99
CA ARG A 121 14.87 29.03 1.62
C ARG A 121 16.17 29.29 0.88
N LEU A 122 16.45 30.55 0.59
CA LEU A 122 17.78 30.95 0.11
C LEU A 122 18.63 31.30 1.32
N ASP A 123 19.83 30.73 1.40
CA ASP A 123 20.78 31.09 2.45
C ASP A 123 21.13 32.58 2.32
N PRO A 124 20.85 33.42 3.33
CA PRO A 124 21.20 34.82 3.25
C PRO A 124 22.73 34.96 3.26
N PRO A 125 23.33 35.69 2.32
CA PRO A 125 24.74 36.05 2.40
C PRO A 125 24.89 37.00 3.59
N ASP A 126 25.68 36.61 4.60
CA ASP A 126 26.12 37.40 5.75
C ASP A 126 25.27 38.66 6.01
N HIS A 127 24.10 38.48 6.62
CA HIS A 127 23.18 39.52 7.10
C HIS A 127 22.54 40.47 6.08
N ALA A 128 22.77 40.35 4.77
CA ALA A 128 22.21 41.27 3.77
C ALA A 128 21.28 40.57 2.76
N CYS A 129 19.98 40.84 2.89
CA CYS A 129 18.90 40.35 2.02
C CYS A 129 18.96 40.82 0.55
N SER A 130 19.97 41.59 0.17
CA SER A 130 20.06 42.31 -1.12
C SER A 130 21.20 41.82 -2.02
N GLY A 131 21.90 40.74 -1.65
CA GLY A 131 22.96 40.18 -2.49
C GLY A 131 22.40 39.56 -3.77
N THR A 132 22.81 40.08 -4.93
CA THR A 132 22.49 39.51 -6.27
C THR A 132 23.36 38.30 -6.65
N GLY A 133 24.21 37.84 -5.73
CA GLY A 133 25.09 36.68 -5.94
C GLY A 133 24.33 35.35 -5.91
N PRO A 134 24.92 34.29 -6.50
CA PRO A 134 24.34 32.95 -6.44
C PRO A 134 24.27 32.47 -4.98
N GLN A 135 23.07 32.15 -4.51
CA GLN A 135 22.80 31.65 -3.16
C GLN A 135 22.51 30.15 -3.21
N TRP A 136 22.89 29.45 -2.13
CA TRP A 136 22.45 28.07 -1.92
C TRP A 136 20.95 28.05 -1.63
N ARG A 137 20.27 27.06 -2.20
CA ARG A 137 18.85 26.83 -1.96
C ARG A 137 18.72 25.63 -1.04
N GLU A 138 18.06 25.85 0.09
CA GLU A 138 17.63 24.83 1.01
C GLU A 138 16.19 24.44 0.70
N TYR A 139 15.90 23.14 0.74
CA TYR A 139 14.58 22.59 0.52
C TYR A 139 14.04 22.03 1.83
N GLY A 140 12.74 22.21 2.07
CA GLY A 140 12.11 21.74 3.28
C GLY A 140 10.59 21.72 3.15
N VAL A 141 9.93 21.60 4.30
CA VAL A 141 8.48 21.67 4.40
C VAL A 141 8.06 22.71 5.43
N VAL A 142 6.92 23.34 5.15
CA VAL A 142 6.25 24.23 6.09
C VAL A 142 4.81 23.82 6.24
N PHE A 143 4.21 24.25 7.35
CA PHE A 143 2.83 23.97 7.67
C PHE A 143 2.04 25.26 7.70
N THR A 144 0.83 25.25 7.16
CA THR A 144 -0.07 26.41 7.18
C THR A 144 -1.45 26.00 7.65
N LEU A 145 -2.25 26.99 8.04
CA LEU A 145 -3.66 26.81 8.35
C LEU A 145 -4.52 27.51 7.30
N GLN A 146 -5.46 26.77 6.75
CA GLN A 146 -6.49 27.32 5.89
C GLN A 146 -7.83 27.31 6.64
N PRO A 147 -8.57 28.44 6.66
CA PRO A 147 -9.92 28.48 7.21
C PRO A 147 -10.82 27.44 6.54
N ASP A 148 -11.78 26.94 7.31
CA ASP A 148 -12.76 25.94 6.91
C ASP A 148 -12.10 24.59 6.60
N CYS A 149 -12.23 23.64 7.54
CA CYS A 149 -11.96 22.25 7.20
C CYS A 149 -13.17 21.66 6.49
N LYS A 150 -13.05 21.55 5.17
CA LYS A 150 -13.99 20.76 4.40
C LYS A 150 -13.56 19.30 4.52
N PRO A 151 -14.48 18.37 4.86
CA PRO A 151 -14.20 16.96 4.61
C PRO A 151 -13.79 16.83 3.14
N PHE A 152 -12.86 15.94 2.83
CA PHE A 152 -12.48 15.66 1.45
C PHE A 152 -13.62 14.85 0.78
N ASP A 153 -14.77 15.50 0.62
CA ASP A 153 -16.00 15.00 -0.01
C ASP A 153 -15.93 15.14 -1.54
N ASP A 154 -14.79 15.61 -2.07
CA ASP A 154 -14.46 15.61 -3.50
C ASP A 154 -14.21 14.18 -3.98
N GLY A 155 -15.20 13.32 -3.82
CA GLY A 155 -15.20 11.92 -4.22
C GLY A 155 -13.88 11.25 -3.90
N CYS A 156 -13.78 10.62 -2.72
CA CYS A 156 -13.32 9.23 -2.78
C CYS A 156 -14.06 8.66 -3.98
N PRO A 157 -13.39 8.36 -5.11
CA PRO A 157 -14.09 7.98 -6.33
C PRO A 157 -15.06 6.93 -5.86
N ASP A 158 -16.36 7.11 -6.11
CA ASP A 158 -17.37 6.15 -5.74
C ASP A 158 -16.90 4.81 -6.33
N LEU A 159 -16.13 4.06 -5.53
CA LEU A 159 -15.78 2.67 -5.73
C LEU A 159 -16.98 1.82 -5.34
N ASN A 160 -18.06 2.49 -4.90
CA ASN A 160 -19.44 2.04 -4.99
C ASN A 160 -19.71 1.61 -6.45
N ASP A 161 -19.44 0.33 -6.69
CA ASP A 161 -19.85 -0.54 -7.80
C ASP A 161 -19.07 -0.52 -9.13
N LEU A 162 -18.04 0.32 -9.31
CA LEU A 162 -17.22 0.28 -10.54
C LEU A 162 -15.80 -0.21 -10.28
N CYS A 163 -15.61 -1.52 -10.42
CA CYS A 163 -14.30 -2.13 -10.63
C CYS A 163 -13.55 -1.41 -11.76
N LEU A 164 -12.60 -0.54 -11.40
CA LEU A 164 -11.67 0.05 -12.36
C LEU A 164 -10.63 -0.99 -12.73
N THR A 165 -10.78 -1.59 -13.91
CA THR A 165 -9.77 -2.56 -14.38
C THR A 165 -8.39 -1.91 -14.41
N ARG A 166 -7.31 -2.68 -14.15
CA ARG A 166 -5.93 -2.19 -14.29
C ARG A 166 -5.69 -1.47 -15.63
N THR A 167 -6.32 -1.98 -16.70
CA THR A 167 -6.21 -1.38 -18.04
C THR A 167 -6.89 -0.01 -18.09
N ASP A 168 -8.08 0.13 -17.52
CA ASP A 168 -8.79 1.42 -17.49
C ASP A 168 -8.11 2.42 -16.56
N TYR A 169 -7.58 1.97 -15.42
CA TYR A 169 -6.72 2.78 -14.57
C TYR A 169 -5.51 3.31 -15.35
N VAL A 170 -4.75 2.42 -16.02
CA VAL A 170 -3.60 2.82 -16.83
C VAL A 170 -4.05 3.79 -17.93
N ARG A 171 -5.14 3.50 -18.66
CA ARG A 171 -5.68 4.37 -19.71
C ARG A 171 -6.09 5.75 -19.19
N ARG A 172 -6.70 5.85 -18.01
CA ARG A 172 -7.01 7.14 -17.34
C ARG A 172 -5.75 7.93 -17.03
N ARG A 173 -4.68 7.23 -16.62
CA ARG A 173 -3.41 7.85 -16.22
C ARG A 173 -2.55 8.30 -17.39
N ILE A 174 -2.47 7.48 -18.44
CA ILE A 174 -1.67 7.82 -19.64
C ILE A 174 -2.47 8.66 -20.67
N GLY A 175 -3.74 8.95 -20.39
CA GLY A 175 -4.61 9.72 -21.28
C GLY A 175 -4.89 9.03 -22.62
N SER A 176 -4.67 7.72 -22.72
CA SER A 176 -4.85 6.97 -23.98
C SER A 176 -6.25 6.40 -24.15
N ALA A 177 -7.17 6.67 -23.24
CA ALA A 177 -8.56 6.25 -23.36
C ALA A 177 -9.23 7.00 -24.53
N LYS A 178 -9.63 6.29 -25.59
CA LYS A 178 -10.71 6.77 -26.46
C LYS A 178 -12.04 6.42 -25.75
N GLY A 179 -12.75 7.42 -25.23
CA GLY A 179 -14.03 7.22 -24.52
C GLY A 179 -13.95 7.32 -22.99
N SER A 180 -14.86 6.61 -22.31
CA SER A 180 -15.43 6.97 -21.00
C SER A 180 -14.64 6.78 -19.69
N PRO A 181 -13.41 6.29 -19.64
CA PRO A 181 -12.59 6.64 -18.51
C PRO A 181 -12.08 8.09 -18.73
N GLY A 182 -12.77 9.07 -18.13
CA GLY A 182 -12.26 10.44 -18.04
C GLY A 182 -10.86 10.45 -17.43
N ARG A 183 -10.01 11.40 -17.86
CA ARG A 183 -8.67 11.61 -17.28
C ARG A 183 -8.81 11.74 -15.78
N SER A 184 -7.89 11.14 -15.02
CA SER A 184 -7.89 11.31 -13.57
C SER A 184 -7.65 12.79 -13.25
N SER A 185 -8.52 13.39 -12.45
CA SER A 185 -8.50 14.84 -12.15
C SER A 185 -7.22 15.27 -11.43
N ASP A 186 -6.56 14.34 -10.75
CA ASP A 186 -5.27 14.56 -10.10
C ASP A 186 -4.13 14.81 -11.10
N LEU A 187 -4.32 14.41 -12.37
CA LEU A 187 -3.39 14.68 -13.45
C LEU A 187 -3.67 15.99 -14.17
N ASP A 188 -4.76 16.70 -13.89
CA ASP A 188 -5.06 17.96 -14.58
C ASP A 188 -3.95 18.97 -14.35
N GLN A 189 -3.37 18.97 -13.14
CA GLN A 189 -2.24 19.82 -12.74
C GLN A 189 -0.86 19.22 -13.07
N ALA A 190 -0.78 17.97 -13.55
CA ALA A 190 0.50 17.30 -13.83
C ALA A 190 1.33 18.01 -14.91
N CYS A 191 0.65 18.66 -15.85
CA CYS A 191 1.29 19.42 -16.93
C CYS A 191 1.53 20.89 -16.56
N ASP A 192 1.00 21.35 -15.43
CA ASP A 192 1.16 22.72 -15.00
C ASP A 192 2.55 22.93 -14.39
N ARG A 193 3.04 24.17 -14.50
CA ARG A 193 4.24 24.57 -13.79
C ARG A 193 3.85 24.93 -12.35
N PRO A 194 4.68 24.58 -11.35
CA PRO A 194 4.46 24.99 -9.98
C PRO A 194 4.31 26.51 -9.90
N GLY A 195 3.44 26.97 -9.00
CA GLY A 195 3.25 28.40 -8.77
C GLY A 195 4.54 29.06 -8.28
N SER A 196 4.63 30.39 -8.43
CA SER A 196 5.71 31.14 -7.80
C SER A 196 5.60 31.02 -6.28
N LEU A 197 6.72 30.71 -5.62
CA LEU A 197 6.78 30.64 -4.17
C LEU A 197 6.52 32.03 -3.59
N ARG A 198 5.63 32.11 -2.58
CA ARG A 198 5.36 33.37 -1.90
C ARG A 198 6.47 33.66 -0.88
N PRO A 199 7.08 34.84 -0.92
CA PRO A 199 8.06 35.23 0.10
C PRO A 199 7.34 35.50 1.42
N ALA A 200 7.76 34.84 2.51
CA ALA A 200 7.19 35.11 3.84
C ALA A 200 7.94 36.27 4.55
N ARG A 201 9.27 36.37 4.41
CA ARG A 201 10.20 37.45 4.81
C ARG A 201 11.61 37.11 4.27
N CYS A 202 12.56 38.02 4.39
CA CYS A 202 13.96 37.66 4.11
C CYS A 202 14.47 36.59 5.09
N GLY A 203 15.11 35.54 4.56
CA GLY A 203 15.64 34.42 5.35
C GLY A 203 14.57 33.46 5.88
N SER A 204 13.28 33.69 5.57
CA SER A 204 12.22 32.73 5.86
C SER A 204 12.06 31.73 4.73
N TRP A 205 11.27 30.70 5.01
CA TRP A 205 10.78 29.80 3.98
C TRP A 205 9.86 30.54 2.99
N CYS A 206 9.98 30.20 1.72
CA CYS A 206 9.06 30.56 0.65
C CYS A 206 8.33 29.29 0.23
N TYR A 207 7.01 29.33 0.09
CA TYR A 207 6.22 28.14 -0.23
C TYR A 207 5.13 28.44 -1.26
N ASP A 208 4.61 27.38 -1.87
CA ASP A 208 3.50 27.45 -2.82
C ASP A 208 2.16 27.24 -2.08
N PRO A 209 1.34 28.29 -1.88
CA PRO A 209 0.09 28.17 -1.14
C PRO A 209 -0.97 27.38 -1.90
N ALA A 210 -0.86 27.23 -3.23
CA ALA A 210 -1.83 26.48 -4.04
C ALA A 210 -1.56 24.97 -4.02
N ALA A 211 -0.38 24.55 -3.57
CA ALA A 211 0.07 23.16 -3.58
C ALA A 211 0.04 22.49 -2.20
N GLY A 212 -0.71 23.05 -1.24
CA GLY A 212 -0.80 22.48 0.11
C GLY A 212 -1.46 21.11 0.08
N VAL A 213 -0.85 20.13 0.75
CA VAL A 213 -1.47 18.82 0.99
C VAL A 213 -2.17 18.85 2.34
N PRO A 214 -3.50 18.67 2.41
CA PRO A 214 -4.21 18.62 3.68
C PRO A 214 -3.82 17.37 4.48
N ILE A 215 -3.49 17.55 5.76
CA ILE A 215 -3.08 16.45 6.65
C ILE A 215 -3.97 16.26 7.88
N ALA A 216 -4.73 17.27 8.30
CA ALA A 216 -5.70 17.15 9.38
C ALA A 216 -6.67 18.33 9.42
N CYS A 217 -7.83 18.11 10.04
CA CYS A 217 -8.66 19.19 10.56
C CYS A 217 -8.27 19.48 12.01
N VAL A 218 -8.06 20.76 12.33
CA VAL A 218 -7.77 21.21 13.70
C VAL A 218 -8.78 22.27 14.13
N GLN A 219 -9.25 22.17 15.36
CA GLN A 219 -10.07 23.17 16.02
C GLN A 219 -9.17 24.13 16.78
N ILE A 220 -9.37 25.42 16.57
CA ILE A 220 -8.70 26.51 17.29
C ILE A 220 -9.73 27.20 18.18
N SER A 221 -9.37 27.39 19.44
CA SER A 221 -10.20 27.99 20.48
C SER A 221 -9.41 29.12 21.16
N ASP A 222 -10.09 30.13 21.67
CA ASP A 222 -9.54 31.23 22.45
C ASP A 222 -9.62 30.88 23.93
N ARG A 223 -8.49 30.93 24.62
CA ARG A 223 -8.42 30.61 26.05
C ARG A 223 -8.71 31.79 26.96
N SER A 224 -8.98 32.98 26.43
CA SER A 224 -9.14 34.19 27.24
C SER A 224 -10.37 34.21 28.17
N GLU A 225 -11.36 33.33 27.99
CA GLU A 225 -12.66 33.45 28.71
C GLU A 225 -12.96 32.37 29.76
N GLY A 226 -12.09 31.38 29.98
CA GLY A 226 -12.56 30.08 30.51
C GLY A 226 -12.22 29.63 31.93
N ASP A 227 -11.19 30.15 32.63
CA ASP A 227 -10.61 29.41 33.78
C ASP A 227 -10.57 30.16 35.13
N GLU A 228 -11.39 31.21 35.31
CA GLU A 228 -11.55 31.86 36.62
C GLU A 228 -12.66 31.25 37.49
N THR A 229 -13.45 30.29 36.99
CA THR A 229 -14.55 29.68 37.79
C THR A 229 -14.14 28.53 38.72
N GLY A 230 -12.84 28.27 38.89
CA GLY A 230 -12.33 27.17 39.72
C GLY A 230 -11.67 27.61 41.02
N GLY A 231 -12.43 28.01 42.05
CA GLY A 231 -11.91 27.98 43.42
C GLY A 231 -12.42 28.99 44.44
N ASP A 232 -13.73 29.23 44.52
CA ASP A 232 -14.33 29.78 45.74
C ASP A 232 -14.31 28.70 46.84
N THR A 233 -13.27 28.71 47.69
CA THR A 233 -13.40 28.28 49.09
C THR A 233 -12.53 29.15 49.99
N HIS A 234 -13.17 30.20 50.50
CA HIS A 234 -13.02 30.83 51.82
C HIS A 234 -11.62 31.22 52.35
N GLY A 235 -11.39 32.53 52.47
CA GLY A 235 -10.33 33.07 53.33
C GLY A 235 -10.25 34.60 53.37
N GLU A 236 -11.14 35.20 54.16
CA GLU A 236 -11.11 36.52 54.82
C GLU A 236 -10.44 37.75 54.16
N GLU A 237 -11.30 38.77 54.06
CA GLU A 237 -11.04 40.18 53.78
C GLU A 237 -9.84 40.77 54.54
N THR A 238 -9.06 41.62 53.86
CA THR A 238 -8.90 43.03 54.25
C THR A 238 -7.93 43.78 53.32
N GLY A 239 -8.39 44.91 52.78
CA GLY A 239 -7.53 46.10 52.71
C GLY A 239 -7.14 46.66 51.34
N LYS A 240 -7.86 47.73 50.97
CA LYS A 240 -7.41 48.92 50.23
C LYS A 240 -7.08 48.82 48.74
N ALA A 241 -8.09 49.26 47.99
CA ALA A 241 -8.05 49.85 46.68
C ALA A 241 -6.81 50.71 46.37
N ARG A 242 -6.05 50.28 45.35
CA ARG A 242 -5.35 51.15 44.40
C ARG A 242 -5.96 50.91 43.02
N ARG A 243 -6.75 51.88 42.56
CA ARG A 243 -7.13 52.00 41.15
C ARG A 243 -5.91 52.58 40.42
N ASP A 244 -5.12 51.72 39.80
CA ASP A 244 -4.21 52.15 38.75
C ASP A 244 -4.94 51.97 37.41
N GLU A 245 -5.17 53.07 36.72
CA GLU A 245 -5.66 53.13 35.33
C GLU A 245 -4.61 52.49 34.41
N HIS A 246 -4.65 51.16 34.25
CA HIS A 246 -3.94 50.49 33.17
C HIS A 246 -4.73 50.68 31.88
N GLN A 247 -4.21 51.59 31.08
CA GLN A 247 -4.69 51.97 29.76
C GLN A 247 -4.67 50.74 28.83
N GLY A 248 -5.83 50.41 28.29
CA GLY A 248 -6.12 49.13 27.64
C GLY A 248 -5.17 48.76 26.49
N HIS A 249 -4.27 47.82 26.76
CA HIS A 249 -3.88 46.88 25.74
C HIS A 249 -5.11 46.00 25.48
N GLN A 250 -5.66 46.09 24.28
CA GLN A 250 -6.56 45.05 23.79
C GLN A 250 -5.73 43.76 23.77
N ASP A 251 -5.94 42.91 24.76
CA ASP A 251 -5.29 41.62 24.86
C ASP A 251 -5.57 40.87 23.56
N ALA A 252 -4.50 40.55 22.83
CA ALA A 252 -4.62 39.75 21.63
C ALA A 252 -5.22 38.38 22.01
N PRO A 253 -6.14 37.84 21.20
CA PRO A 253 -6.79 36.56 21.51
C PRO A 253 -5.75 35.46 21.75
N CYS A 254 -5.93 34.70 22.81
CA CYS A 254 -5.00 33.64 23.21
C CYS A 254 -5.41 32.34 22.52
N LEU A 255 -5.18 32.30 21.21
CA LEU A 255 -5.57 31.16 20.37
C LEU A 255 -4.69 29.95 20.65
N VAL A 256 -5.31 28.78 20.79
CA VAL A 256 -4.64 27.49 20.95
C VAL A 256 -5.26 26.44 20.05
N ILE A 257 -4.48 25.42 19.67
CA ILE A 257 -4.98 24.24 18.97
C ILE A 257 -5.61 23.32 20.01
N ASP A 258 -6.94 23.26 20.02
CA ASP A 258 -7.72 22.62 21.08
C ASP A 258 -8.04 21.15 20.78
N ARG A 259 -8.40 20.85 19.52
CA ARG A 259 -8.80 19.50 19.10
C ARG A 259 -8.33 19.15 17.69
N VAL A 260 -8.00 17.87 17.45
CA VAL A 260 -7.88 17.30 16.10
C VAL A 260 -9.18 16.56 15.82
N CYS A 261 -9.85 16.88 14.73
CA CYS A 261 -11.05 16.12 14.34
C CYS A 261 -10.58 14.81 13.70
N THR A 262 -10.79 13.70 14.39
CA THR A 262 -10.41 12.33 13.96
C THR A 262 -11.59 11.58 13.34
N ASP A 263 -12.66 12.29 13.04
CA ASP A 263 -13.88 11.78 12.43
C ASP A 263 -13.53 11.01 11.14
N GLU A 264 -14.30 9.96 10.81
CA GLU A 264 -14.04 9.04 9.67
C GLU A 264 -13.84 9.75 8.31
N CYS A 265 -14.21 11.02 8.21
CA CYS A 265 -14.01 11.90 7.06
C CYS A 265 -12.73 12.77 7.18
N SER A 266 -11.59 12.15 7.51
CA SER A 266 -10.29 12.85 7.57
C SER A 266 -9.98 13.53 6.22
N PRO A 267 -9.50 14.79 6.20
CA PRO A 267 -9.21 15.50 4.95
C PRO A 267 -7.97 14.95 4.24
N VAL A 268 -7.33 13.90 4.79
CA VAL A 268 -6.11 13.30 4.27
C VAL A 268 -6.41 12.60 2.96
N ARG A 269 -6.10 13.28 1.87
CA ARG A 269 -5.98 12.64 0.57
C ARG A 269 -4.75 11.74 0.60
N HIS A 270 -4.92 10.43 0.51
CA HIS A 270 -3.79 9.53 0.31
C HIS A 270 -3.34 9.53 -1.15
N VAL A 271 -2.03 9.47 -1.37
CA VAL A 271 -1.47 9.24 -2.72
C VAL A 271 -2.06 7.94 -3.25
N TYR A 272 -2.52 7.94 -4.51
CA TYR A 272 -2.98 6.73 -5.20
C TYR A 272 -1.78 5.80 -5.39
N ARG A 273 -1.56 4.95 -4.40
CA ARG A 273 -0.58 3.89 -4.48
C ARG A 273 -1.14 2.86 -5.47
N SER A 274 -0.27 2.38 -6.37
CA SER A 274 -0.45 1.23 -7.28
C SER A 274 -1.64 0.34 -6.89
N PRO A 275 -2.51 -0.11 -7.82
CA PRO A 275 -3.62 -1.02 -7.49
C PRO A 275 -3.23 -2.16 -6.52
N LEU A 276 -2.01 -2.69 -6.66
CA LEU A 276 -1.40 -3.65 -5.73
C LEU A 276 -1.31 -3.18 -4.27
N LEU A 277 -0.94 -1.92 -4.02
CA LEU A 277 -0.87 -1.34 -2.69
C LEU A 277 -2.27 -1.01 -2.13
N HIS A 278 -3.25 -0.68 -2.96
CA HIS A 278 -4.64 -0.53 -2.51
C HIS A 278 -5.22 -1.89 -2.10
N GLU A 279 -4.98 -2.92 -2.91
CA GLU A 279 -5.30 -4.31 -2.58
C GLU A 279 -4.61 -4.75 -1.26
N LEU A 280 -3.39 -4.27 -0.98
CA LEU A 280 -2.63 -4.61 0.25
C LEU A 280 -3.00 -3.78 1.50
N LEU A 281 -3.53 -2.57 1.35
CA LEU A 281 -3.84 -1.67 2.47
C LEU A 281 -5.28 -1.83 2.99
N SER A 282 -6.19 -2.28 2.13
CA SER A 282 -7.60 -2.46 2.45
C SER A 282 -7.87 -3.88 2.92
N CYS A 283 -7.29 -4.26 4.05
CA CYS A 283 -7.47 -5.60 4.61
C CYS A 283 -8.94 -5.97 4.90
N CYS A 284 -9.87 -5.00 4.92
CA CYS A 284 -11.28 -5.22 5.25
C CYS A 284 -12.28 -4.74 4.16
N ASP A 285 -11.83 -4.08 3.07
CA ASP A 285 -12.76 -3.46 2.07
C ASP A 285 -12.72 -4.11 0.67
N VAL A 286 -11.69 -4.88 0.35
CA VAL A 286 -11.57 -5.50 -0.98
C VAL A 286 -11.91 -6.99 -0.88
N ASP A 287 -13.08 -7.36 -1.40
CA ASP A 287 -13.51 -8.75 -1.54
C ASP A 287 -12.71 -9.45 -2.66
N LEU A 288 -11.49 -9.88 -2.31
CA LEU A 288 -10.59 -10.59 -3.22
C LEU A 288 -11.20 -11.96 -3.60
N PRO A 289 -10.99 -12.44 -4.84
CA PRO A 289 -11.26 -13.85 -5.15
C PRO A 289 -10.45 -14.74 -4.20
N ARG A 290 -11.08 -15.76 -3.64
CA ARG A 290 -10.47 -16.73 -2.70
C ARG A 290 -10.70 -18.15 -3.16
N VAL A 291 -9.91 -19.09 -2.64
CA VAL A 291 -10.22 -20.51 -2.79
C VAL A 291 -11.45 -20.84 -1.94
N GLU A 292 -12.54 -21.23 -2.58
CA GLU A 292 -13.79 -21.65 -1.93
C GLU A 292 -13.70 -23.10 -1.46
N ARG A 293 -13.22 -23.99 -2.34
CA ARG A 293 -13.09 -25.43 -2.05
C ARG A 293 -12.10 -26.11 -2.98
N VAL A 294 -11.67 -27.32 -2.61
CA VAL A 294 -10.84 -28.21 -3.44
C VAL A 294 -11.43 -29.62 -3.49
N SER A 295 -11.11 -30.42 -4.51
CA SER A 295 -11.77 -31.73 -4.76
C SER A 295 -11.29 -32.85 -3.85
N TRP A 296 -10.10 -32.74 -3.26
CA TRP A 296 -9.49 -33.76 -2.40
C TRP A 296 -9.33 -33.28 -0.95
N PRO A 297 -10.39 -32.80 -0.27
CA PRO A 297 -10.25 -32.23 1.07
C PRO A 297 -9.68 -33.24 2.07
N ALA A 298 -10.15 -34.50 2.00
CA ALA A 298 -9.71 -35.55 2.91
C ALA A 298 -8.19 -35.81 2.89
N TRP A 299 -7.51 -35.57 1.76
CA TRP A 299 -6.08 -35.91 1.63
C TRP A 299 -5.15 -34.92 2.33
N TRP A 300 -5.54 -33.65 2.45
CA TRP A 300 -4.71 -32.63 3.10
C TRP A 300 -5.17 -32.31 4.52
N THR A 301 -6.47 -32.45 4.84
CA THR A 301 -6.97 -32.24 6.20
C THR A 301 -6.55 -33.37 7.14
N MET A 302 -6.27 -34.59 6.61
CA MET A 302 -5.81 -35.77 7.36
C MET A 302 -4.28 -35.89 7.38
N SER A 303 -3.55 -34.81 7.64
CA SER A 303 -2.07 -34.75 7.54
C SER A 303 -1.28 -35.82 8.32
N SER A 304 -1.93 -36.65 9.15
CA SER A 304 -1.34 -37.78 9.87
C SER A 304 -1.41 -39.14 9.15
N ARG A 305 -2.31 -39.34 8.18
CA ARG A 305 -2.48 -40.65 7.50
C ARG A 305 -2.14 -40.55 6.02
N PRO A 306 -1.14 -41.30 5.53
CA PRO A 306 -0.87 -41.40 4.10
C PRO A 306 -2.09 -41.96 3.35
N VAL A 307 -2.39 -41.39 2.18
CA VAL A 307 -3.34 -41.91 1.20
C VAL A 307 -2.83 -43.27 0.73
N THR A 308 -3.70 -44.28 0.62
CA THR A 308 -3.25 -45.59 0.14
C THR A 308 -2.82 -45.48 -1.32
N TRP A 309 -1.86 -46.33 -1.73
CA TRP A 309 -1.42 -46.37 -3.12
C TRP A 309 -2.58 -46.62 -4.09
N ASP A 310 -3.48 -47.54 -3.75
CA ASP A 310 -4.60 -47.91 -4.61
C ASP A 310 -5.63 -46.77 -4.74
N ASP A 311 -5.93 -46.06 -3.65
CA ASP A 311 -6.80 -44.88 -3.70
C ASP A 311 -6.17 -43.76 -4.54
N PHE A 312 -4.86 -43.56 -4.41
CA PHE A 312 -4.11 -42.58 -5.19
C PHE A 312 -4.13 -42.93 -6.69
N VAL A 313 -3.88 -44.18 -7.04
CA VAL A 313 -3.87 -44.68 -8.42
C VAL A 313 -5.26 -44.57 -9.02
N ALA A 314 -6.31 -45.06 -8.35
CA ALA A 314 -7.69 -44.97 -8.82
C ALA A 314 -8.05 -43.52 -9.16
N ARG A 315 -7.72 -42.59 -8.25
CA ARG A 315 -8.03 -41.16 -8.41
C ARG A 315 -7.29 -40.49 -9.57
N ILE A 316 -6.07 -40.93 -9.89
CA ILE A 316 -5.26 -40.35 -10.96
C ILE A 316 -5.50 -41.03 -12.31
N GLN A 317 -5.78 -42.33 -12.31
CA GLN A 317 -5.98 -43.10 -13.55
C GLN A 317 -7.36 -42.92 -14.15
N ASP A 318 -8.40 -42.78 -13.31
CA ASP A 318 -9.77 -42.53 -13.75
C ASP A 318 -9.97 -41.09 -14.23
N VAL A 319 -8.90 -40.41 -14.67
CA VAL A 319 -8.97 -39.05 -15.18
C VAL A 319 -9.25 -39.07 -16.67
N ASP A 320 -10.51 -38.88 -17.04
CA ASP A 320 -10.90 -38.50 -18.39
C ASP A 320 -10.60 -37.01 -18.60
N GLU A 321 -9.78 -36.71 -19.60
CA GLU A 321 -9.38 -35.33 -19.92
C GLU A 321 -10.58 -34.46 -20.34
N ASP A 322 -11.70 -35.10 -20.71
CA ASP A 322 -12.94 -34.43 -21.10
C ASP A 322 -13.95 -34.25 -19.95
N HIS A 323 -13.70 -34.82 -18.75
CA HIS A 323 -14.61 -34.70 -17.59
C HIS A 323 -14.07 -33.74 -16.52
N ALA A 324 -14.89 -32.75 -16.16
CA ALA A 324 -14.54 -31.69 -15.21
C ALA A 324 -14.34 -32.13 -13.75
N ASP A 325 -14.75 -33.36 -13.40
CA ASP A 325 -14.66 -33.91 -12.04
C ASP A 325 -13.39 -34.76 -11.80
N ASP A 326 -12.59 -34.93 -12.85
CA ASP A 326 -11.50 -35.89 -12.92
C ASP A 326 -10.13 -35.22 -12.66
N GLY A 327 -9.65 -35.26 -11.42
CA GLY A 327 -8.35 -34.68 -11.03
C GLY A 327 -8.43 -33.77 -9.81
N PHE A 328 -7.40 -32.92 -9.62
CA PHE A 328 -7.40 -31.95 -8.52
C PHE A 328 -8.04 -30.65 -8.96
N ALA A 329 -9.28 -30.43 -8.56
CA ALA A 329 -10.04 -29.24 -8.87
C ALA A 329 -10.01 -28.25 -7.70
N ILE A 330 -9.89 -26.98 -8.02
CA ILE A 330 -9.86 -25.83 -7.12
C ILE A 330 -10.95 -24.88 -7.59
N TRP A 331 -11.89 -24.52 -6.72
CA TRP A 331 -12.97 -23.58 -7.02
C TRP A 331 -12.73 -22.26 -6.30
N PHE A 332 -13.14 -21.17 -6.94
CA PHE A 332 -12.94 -19.81 -6.45
C PHE A 332 -14.27 -19.15 -6.07
N THR A 333 -14.26 -18.34 -5.01
CA THR A 333 -15.42 -17.57 -4.54
C THR A 333 -15.94 -16.59 -5.59
N ARG A 334 -15.08 -16.19 -6.54
CA ARG A 334 -15.38 -15.30 -7.66
C ARG A 334 -14.72 -15.81 -8.96
N PRO A 335 -15.28 -15.50 -10.14
CA PRO A 335 -14.67 -15.90 -11.40
C PRO A 335 -13.27 -15.27 -11.59
N VAL A 336 -12.35 -16.03 -12.17
CA VAL A 336 -10.99 -15.58 -12.52
C VAL A 336 -10.77 -15.65 -14.03
N ARG A 337 -9.90 -14.81 -14.57
CA ARG A 337 -9.56 -14.80 -15.99
C ARG A 337 -8.83 -16.07 -16.39
N THR A 338 -9.38 -16.78 -17.35
CA THR A 338 -8.84 -18.02 -17.94
C THR A 338 -7.38 -17.86 -18.38
N ASN A 339 -7.01 -16.71 -18.96
CA ASN A 339 -5.65 -16.45 -19.43
C ASN A 339 -4.61 -16.23 -18.31
N THR A 340 -5.04 -16.09 -17.06
CA THR A 340 -4.15 -15.99 -15.89
C THR A 340 -3.95 -17.34 -15.18
N VAL A 341 -4.81 -18.30 -15.49
CA VAL A 341 -4.73 -19.67 -14.99
C VAL A 341 -3.84 -20.47 -15.93
N THR A 342 -2.57 -20.64 -15.57
CA THR A 342 -1.55 -21.27 -16.41
C THR A 342 -0.83 -22.38 -15.64
N PRO A 343 -0.04 -23.25 -16.30
CA PRO A 343 0.85 -24.20 -15.62
C PRO A 343 1.86 -23.54 -14.67
N SER A 344 2.04 -22.22 -14.71
CA SER A 344 2.87 -21.48 -13.76
C SER A 344 2.10 -20.99 -12.54
N SER A 345 0.77 -20.85 -12.64
CA SER A 345 -0.09 -20.44 -11.52
C SER A 345 -0.47 -21.60 -10.59
N ALA A 346 -0.30 -22.85 -11.03
CA ALA A 346 -0.45 -24.03 -10.20
C ALA A 346 0.69 -25.01 -10.46
N ILE A 347 1.28 -25.57 -9.42
CA ILE A 347 2.43 -26.47 -9.50
C ILE A 347 2.13 -27.71 -8.67
N LEU A 348 2.37 -28.89 -9.25
CA LEU A 348 2.39 -30.15 -8.52
C LEU A 348 3.85 -30.61 -8.40
N THR A 349 4.32 -30.73 -7.17
CA THR A 349 5.66 -31.22 -6.83
C THR A 349 5.52 -32.56 -6.13
N VAL A 350 6.40 -33.50 -6.45
CA VAL A 350 6.53 -34.77 -5.74
C VAL A 350 7.90 -34.83 -5.06
N LEU A 351 7.90 -35.29 -3.82
CA LEU A 351 9.05 -35.55 -2.99
C LEU A 351 9.14 -37.07 -2.84
N VAL A 352 10.23 -37.66 -3.34
CA VAL A 352 10.48 -39.10 -3.30
C VAL A 352 11.66 -39.39 -2.39
N PRO A 353 11.60 -40.40 -1.50
CA PRO A 353 12.73 -40.74 -0.64
C PRO A 353 13.85 -41.37 -1.48
N GLU A 354 15.06 -40.80 -1.39
CA GLU A 354 16.23 -41.33 -2.09
C GLU A 354 16.60 -42.72 -1.57
N ARG A 355 17.00 -43.65 -2.45
CA ARG A 355 17.14 -45.06 -2.07
C ARG A 355 18.26 -45.32 -1.05
N ARG A 356 19.26 -44.44 -1.03
CA ARG A 356 20.52 -44.60 -0.28
C ARG A 356 20.79 -43.48 0.71
N ALA A 357 19.87 -42.54 0.88
CA ALA A 357 20.10 -41.38 1.72
C ALA A 357 18.83 -40.94 2.44
N ASP A 358 19.01 -40.30 3.61
CA ASP A 358 17.92 -39.80 4.45
C ASP A 358 17.35 -38.45 3.96
N TYR A 359 17.43 -38.16 2.65
CA TYR A 359 16.87 -36.95 2.06
C TYR A 359 15.85 -37.28 0.96
N TRP A 360 15.05 -36.27 0.63
CA TRP A 360 14.00 -36.34 -0.37
C TRP A 360 14.47 -35.66 -1.66
N GLU A 361 14.23 -36.30 -2.80
CA GLU A 361 14.39 -35.67 -4.11
C GLU A 361 13.07 -35.02 -4.53
N ALA A 362 13.14 -33.75 -4.94
CA ALA A 362 11.98 -33.00 -5.42
C ALA A 362 11.94 -33.01 -6.95
N ALA A 363 10.83 -33.50 -7.49
CA ALA A 363 10.55 -33.49 -8.93
C ALA A 363 9.24 -32.76 -9.22
N ARG A 364 9.20 -32.01 -10.32
CA ARG A 364 7.96 -31.37 -10.78
C ARG A 364 7.14 -32.37 -11.59
N VAL A 365 5.89 -32.56 -11.21
CA VAL A 365 4.95 -33.36 -12.00
C VAL A 365 4.46 -32.53 -13.19
N PRO A 366 4.58 -33.02 -14.43
CA PRO A 366 4.02 -32.35 -15.59
C PRO A 366 2.49 -32.40 -15.53
N ILE A 367 1.86 -31.23 -15.43
CA ILE A 367 0.40 -31.09 -15.35
C ILE A 367 -0.13 -30.23 -16.50
N ALA A 368 -1.32 -30.59 -16.98
CA ALA A 368 -2.20 -29.71 -17.74
C ALA A 368 -3.13 -28.98 -16.76
N VAL A 369 -3.51 -27.76 -17.12
CA VAL A 369 -4.32 -26.87 -16.30
C VAL A 369 -5.58 -26.50 -17.10
N HIS A 370 -6.73 -26.98 -16.65
CA HIS A 370 -8.01 -26.82 -17.35
C HIS A 370 -8.92 -25.88 -16.55
N PRO A 371 -9.35 -24.74 -17.11
CA PRO A 371 -10.33 -23.88 -16.44
C PRO A 371 -11.68 -24.60 -16.26
N LEU A 372 -12.30 -24.45 -15.10
CA LEU A 372 -13.59 -25.05 -14.77
C LEU A 372 -14.72 -24.02 -14.82
N SER A 373 -15.90 -24.47 -15.28
CA SER A 373 -17.12 -23.65 -15.36
C SER A 373 -16.86 -22.31 -16.05
N VAL A 374 -16.41 -22.40 -17.31
CA VAL A 374 -16.00 -21.25 -18.12
C VAL A 374 -17.23 -20.49 -18.61
N ASP A 375 -17.21 -19.17 -18.42
CA ASP A 375 -18.17 -18.21 -19.00
C ASP A 375 -17.37 -17.07 -19.66
N GLY A 376 -17.34 -17.06 -20.99
CA GLY A 376 -16.51 -16.14 -21.76
C GLY A 376 -15.01 -16.34 -21.48
N ASP A 377 -14.33 -15.30 -21.01
CA ASP A 377 -12.91 -15.33 -20.62
C ASP A 377 -12.70 -15.60 -19.12
N LEU A 378 -13.77 -15.91 -18.38
CA LEU A 378 -13.75 -16.15 -16.93
C LEU A 378 -14.00 -17.62 -16.61
N ALA A 379 -13.45 -18.10 -15.49
CA ALA A 379 -13.62 -19.44 -14.98
C ALA A 379 -13.87 -19.40 -13.46
N ARG A 380 -14.74 -20.28 -12.96
CA ARG A 380 -15.01 -20.40 -11.51
C ARG A 380 -14.08 -21.35 -10.79
N GLY A 381 -13.18 -22.00 -11.52
CA GLY A 381 -12.19 -22.89 -10.93
C GLY A 381 -11.14 -23.32 -11.92
N VAL A 382 -10.29 -24.22 -11.46
CA VAL A 382 -9.22 -24.83 -12.25
C VAL A 382 -9.03 -26.29 -11.84
N GLN A 383 -8.78 -27.14 -12.83
CA GLN A 383 -8.49 -28.56 -12.68
C GLN A 383 -7.05 -28.83 -13.08
N LEU A 384 -6.31 -29.53 -12.22
CA LEU A 384 -4.93 -29.93 -12.45
C LEU A 384 -4.90 -31.41 -12.79
N VAL A 385 -4.39 -31.71 -13.98
CA VAL A 385 -4.37 -33.07 -14.54
C VAL A 385 -2.93 -33.46 -14.87
N PRO A 386 -2.31 -34.42 -14.16
CA PRO A 386 -0.99 -34.93 -14.55
C PRO A 386 -1.02 -35.49 -15.97
N THR A 387 -0.01 -35.24 -16.80
CA THR A 387 -0.03 -35.70 -18.20
C THR A 387 -0.15 -37.22 -18.32
N SER A 388 -0.83 -37.71 -19.36
CA SER A 388 -1.07 -39.14 -19.59
C SER A 388 0.21 -40.00 -19.60
N ASN A 389 1.32 -39.48 -20.14
CA ASN A 389 2.63 -40.16 -20.11
C ASN A 389 3.16 -40.33 -18.68
N TRP A 390 3.08 -39.27 -17.87
CA TRP A 390 3.50 -39.34 -16.47
C TRP A 390 2.61 -40.30 -15.68
N ARG A 391 1.27 -40.23 -15.86
CA ARG A 391 0.33 -41.15 -15.22
C ARG A 391 0.71 -42.59 -15.52
N ARG A 392 0.89 -42.93 -16.80
CA ARG A 392 1.23 -44.30 -17.23
C ARG A 392 2.53 -44.79 -16.59
N ASN A 393 3.58 -43.97 -16.61
CA ASN A 393 4.89 -44.37 -16.10
C ASN A 393 4.89 -44.52 -14.58
N GLU A 394 4.25 -43.62 -13.84
CA GLU A 394 4.33 -43.64 -12.38
C GLU A 394 3.28 -44.54 -11.72
N THR A 395 2.17 -44.85 -12.39
CA THR A 395 1.08 -45.64 -11.78
C THR A 395 0.99 -47.09 -12.27
N ASN A 396 1.36 -47.36 -13.53
CA ASN A 396 1.25 -48.71 -14.11
C ASN A 396 2.58 -49.47 -14.18
N ASP A 397 3.70 -48.78 -14.14
CA ASP A 397 5.00 -49.42 -14.34
C ASP A 397 5.48 -50.14 -13.07
N GLU A 398 6.23 -51.22 -13.24
CA GLU A 398 7.01 -51.86 -12.17
C GLU A 398 8.12 -50.93 -11.68
N TRP A 399 8.47 -49.92 -12.47
CA TRP A 399 9.54 -48.95 -12.19
C TRP A 399 9.06 -47.61 -11.62
N SER A 400 7.83 -47.54 -11.09
CA SER A 400 7.32 -46.33 -10.42
C SER A 400 8.34 -45.78 -9.42
N SER A 401 8.61 -44.48 -9.50
CA SER A 401 9.49 -43.82 -8.53
C SER A 401 8.89 -43.82 -7.11
N PHE A 402 7.59 -44.10 -6.98
CA PHE A 402 6.84 -44.05 -5.72
C PHE A 402 6.71 -45.40 -5.01
N GLU A 403 7.47 -46.43 -5.42
CA GLU A 403 7.45 -47.75 -4.76
C GLU A 403 7.59 -47.68 -3.23
N ARG A 404 8.30 -46.69 -2.70
CA ARG A 404 8.58 -46.47 -1.27
C ARG A 404 7.61 -45.50 -0.59
N GLY A 405 6.58 -45.06 -1.30
CA GLY A 405 5.74 -43.93 -0.93
C GLY A 405 6.33 -42.62 -1.42
N ALA A 406 5.52 -41.58 -1.40
CA ALA A 406 5.89 -40.25 -1.87
C ALA A 406 5.10 -39.19 -1.13
N ARG A 407 5.61 -37.95 -1.12
CA ARG A 407 4.86 -36.79 -0.62
C ARG A 407 4.61 -35.84 -1.79
N PHE A 408 3.38 -35.41 -1.94
CA PHE A 408 2.96 -34.47 -2.97
C PHE A 408 2.66 -33.12 -2.35
N GLU A 409 2.99 -32.07 -3.09
CA GLU A 409 2.68 -30.68 -2.74
C GLU A 409 2.05 -30.00 -3.94
N ILE A 410 0.81 -29.56 -3.78
CA ILE A 410 0.11 -28.75 -4.77
C ILE A 410 0.23 -27.29 -4.33
N THR A 411 0.94 -26.48 -5.09
CA THR A 411 1.08 -25.04 -4.86
C THR A 411 0.19 -24.27 -5.81
N LEU A 412 -0.71 -23.45 -5.28
CA LEU A 412 -1.44 -22.44 -6.06
C LEU A 412 -0.84 -21.06 -5.79
N ARG A 413 -0.47 -20.39 -6.88
CA ARG A 413 0.21 -19.10 -6.90
C ARG A 413 -0.78 -17.97 -7.12
N GLY A 414 -1.28 -17.39 -6.03
CA GLY A 414 -2.36 -16.40 -6.07
C GLY A 414 -1.93 -15.12 -6.80
N GLN A 415 -0.66 -14.74 -6.68
CA GLN A 415 -0.07 -13.58 -7.35
C GLN A 415 -0.02 -13.70 -8.88
N LEU A 416 -0.33 -14.87 -9.46
CA LEU A 416 -0.42 -15.04 -10.92
C LEU A 416 -1.85 -15.11 -11.44
N ILE A 417 -2.85 -15.24 -10.57
CA ILE A 417 -4.27 -15.39 -10.94
C ILE A 417 -4.99 -14.06 -10.72
N ARG A 418 -5.87 -13.68 -11.65
CA ARG A 418 -6.62 -12.41 -11.59
C ARG A 418 -8.10 -12.60 -11.85
N ASP A 419 -8.95 -11.84 -11.17
CA ASP A 419 -10.37 -11.70 -11.54
C ASP A 419 -10.59 -10.78 -12.75
N ASP A 420 -11.85 -10.60 -13.12
CA ASP A 420 -12.31 -9.65 -14.15
C ASP A 420 -11.90 -8.20 -13.84
N CYS A 421 -11.89 -7.81 -12.57
CA CYS A 421 -11.44 -6.50 -12.09
C CYS A 421 -9.90 -6.34 -12.12
N GLY A 422 -9.15 -7.44 -12.19
CA GLY A 422 -7.70 -7.45 -12.18
C GLY A 422 -7.08 -7.53 -10.78
N HIS A 423 -7.88 -7.89 -9.77
CA HIS A 423 -7.42 -8.16 -8.41
C HIS A 423 -6.68 -9.49 -8.33
N MET A 424 -5.67 -9.59 -7.47
CA MET A 424 -4.98 -10.87 -7.24
C MET A 424 -5.84 -11.85 -6.44
N LEU A 425 -5.68 -13.15 -6.73
CA LEU A 425 -6.24 -14.20 -5.89
C LEU A 425 -5.57 -14.18 -4.51
N ASN A 426 -6.37 -14.18 -3.45
CA ASN A 426 -5.94 -14.63 -2.14
C ASN A 426 -6.13 -16.15 -2.08
N ALA A 427 -5.05 -16.92 -2.27
CA ALA A 427 -5.18 -18.36 -2.39
C ALA A 427 -5.53 -19.06 -1.07
N VAL A 428 -5.55 -18.34 0.06
CA VAL A 428 -5.93 -18.90 1.36
C VAL A 428 -7.41 -19.34 1.34
N PRO A 429 -7.70 -20.63 1.58
CA PRO A 429 -9.06 -21.16 1.58
C PRO A 429 -10.00 -20.42 2.53
N THR A 430 -11.29 -20.37 2.20
CA THR A 430 -12.31 -19.68 3.00
C THR A 430 -12.57 -20.31 4.36
N ASP A 431 -12.29 -21.60 4.53
CA ASP A 431 -12.47 -22.37 5.76
C ASP A 431 -11.28 -22.25 6.74
N VAL A 432 -10.12 -21.81 6.26
CA VAL A 432 -9.00 -21.43 7.13
C VAL A 432 -9.37 -20.11 7.77
N GLY A 433 -9.64 -20.15 9.08
CA GLY A 433 -10.05 -19.01 9.89
C GLY A 433 -9.01 -17.89 9.86
N CYS A 434 -9.09 -17.05 8.83
CA CYS A 434 -8.44 -15.76 8.81
C CYS A 434 -9.17 -14.88 9.82
N ALA A 435 -8.44 -14.23 10.72
CA ALA A 435 -9.00 -13.07 11.40
C ALA A 435 -9.53 -12.11 10.30
N PRO A 436 -10.67 -11.42 10.51
CA PRO A 436 -11.46 -10.75 9.46
C PRO A 436 -10.74 -9.71 8.57
N CYS A 437 -9.44 -9.49 8.75
CA CYS A 437 -8.62 -8.57 7.95
C CYS A 437 -7.24 -9.16 7.57
N GLN A 438 -7.16 -10.45 7.21
CA GLN A 438 -5.90 -11.10 6.78
C GLN A 438 -5.87 -11.53 5.30
N GLY A 439 -6.88 -11.16 4.51
CA GLY A 439 -6.84 -11.43 3.07
C GLY A 439 -5.68 -10.66 2.45
N ARG A 440 -4.63 -11.36 2.02
CA ARG A 440 -3.48 -10.76 1.33
C ARG A 440 -3.58 -11.05 -0.16
N PRO A 441 -3.64 -10.01 -1.00
CA PRO A 441 -3.62 -10.18 -2.45
C PRO A 441 -2.36 -10.89 -2.88
N GLY A 442 -2.56 -11.96 -3.64
CA GLY A 442 -1.46 -12.73 -4.20
C GLY A 442 -0.82 -13.72 -3.24
N ASP A 443 -1.44 -14.00 -2.09
CA ASP A 443 -0.99 -15.10 -1.23
C ASP A 443 -1.02 -16.43 -1.97
N ASP A 444 -0.03 -17.26 -1.68
CA ASP A 444 0.10 -18.61 -2.19
C ASP A 444 -0.40 -19.60 -1.15
N VAL A 445 -0.91 -20.75 -1.61
CA VAL A 445 -1.27 -21.87 -0.73
C VAL A 445 -0.61 -23.14 -1.21
N VAL A 446 -0.23 -23.99 -0.25
CA VAL A 446 0.33 -25.32 -0.50
C VAL A 446 -0.55 -26.36 0.17
N TRP A 447 -1.02 -27.35 -0.60
CA TRP A 447 -1.71 -28.52 -0.08
C TRP A 447 -0.78 -29.74 -0.11
N PRO A 448 -0.17 -30.11 1.02
CA PRO A 448 0.63 -31.31 1.12
C PRO A 448 -0.24 -32.54 1.39
N PHE A 449 0.11 -33.68 0.81
CA PHE A 449 -0.40 -34.99 1.21
C PHE A 449 0.67 -36.07 0.97
N ALA A 450 0.59 -37.17 1.74
CA ALA A 450 1.49 -38.31 1.58
C ALA A 450 0.76 -39.47 0.92
N VAL A 451 1.46 -40.26 0.13
CA VAL A 451 0.99 -41.51 -0.47
C VAL A 451 1.81 -42.65 0.12
N SER A 452 1.13 -43.69 0.57
CA SER A 452 1.74 -44.87 1.19
C SER A 452 2.60 -45.64 0.20
N ARG A 453 3.47 -46.49 0.74
CA ARG A 453 4.21 -47.49 -0.05
C ARG A 453 3.25 -48.34 -0.89
N ARG A 454 3.64 -48.64 -2.13
CA ARG A 454 2.96 -49.66 -2.95
C ARG A 454 3.20 -51.04 -2.33
N ARG A 455 2.12 -51.75 -2.01
CA ARG A 455 2.20 -53.15 -1.54
C ARG A 455 2.67 -54.04 -2.67
N ARG A 456 3.66 -54.89 -2.41
CA ARG A 456 4.02 -55.94 -3.37
C ARG A 456 2.98 -57.05 -3.29
N PRO A 457 2.55 -57.66 -4.41
CA PRO A 457 1.61 -58.78 -4.40
C PRO A 457 2.03 -59.94 -3.48
N ASP A 458 3.34 -60.06 -3.23
CA ASP A 458 3.96 -61.14 -2.46
C ASP A 458 4.05 -60.83 -0.94
N GLU A 459 3.87 -59.57 -0.55
CA GLU A 459 3.76 -59.15 0.85
C GLU A 459 2.31 -59.44 1.29
N GLY A 460 2.04 -60.66 1.80
CA GLY A 460 0.71 -61.07 2.27
C GLY A 460 0.10 -60.08 3.26
N ASP A 461 -1.23 -60.14 3.45
CA ASP A 461 -2.10 -59.18 4.18
C ASP A 461 -1.76 -58.96 5.68
N GLY A 462 -0.52 -58.59 6.00
CA GLY A 462 -0.13 -58.06 7.29
C GLY A 462 -0.79 -56.71 7.50
N ASP A 463 -1.30 -56.50 8.72
CA ASP A 463 -2.00 -55.28 9.12
C ASP A 463 -1.12 -54.04 8.82
N PRO A 464 -1.56 -53.11 7.95
CA PRO A 464 -0.74 -51.99 7.48
C PRO A 464 -0.33 -50.99 8.58
N TYR A 465 -0.88 -51.12 9.78
CA TYR A 465 -0.63 -50.21 10.89
C TYR A 465 0.21 -50.81 12.01
N ASP A 466 0.68 -52.06 11.91
CA ASP A 466 1.58 -52.65 12.90
C ASP A 466 3.05 -52.27 12.64
N THR A 467 3.33 -50.97 12.70
CA THR A 467 4.70 -50.46 12.85
C THR A 467 4.96 -50.14 14.31
N THR A 468 4.63 -51.06 15.21
CA THR A 468 5.14 -50.97 16.57
C THR A 468 6.66 -51.14 16.48
N PRO A 469 7.48 -50.15 16.87
CA PRO A 469 8.92 -50.34 16.89
C PRO A 469 9.17 -51.47 17.88
N GLN A 470 9.56 -52.65 17.39
CA GLN A 470 10.02 -53.72 18.26
C GLN A 470 11.25 -53.16 18.97
N GLY A 471 11.05 -52.79 20.25
CA GLY A 471 12.08 -52.21 21.07
C GLY A 471 13.32 -53.09 21.05
N GLU A 472 14.44 -52.52 20.59
CA GLU A 472 15.75 -53.06 20.87
C GLU A 472 15.94 -53.07 22.39
N THR A 473 15.72 -54.22 23.00
CA THR A 473 16.27 -54.53 24.32
C THR A 473 17.78 -54.66 24.20
N THR A 474 18.50 -53.62 24.62
CA THR A 474 19.86 -53.74 25.17
C THR A 474 19.83 -54.19 26.62
#